data_AF-A0A607BFM4-F1
#
_entry.id   AF-A0A607BFM4-F1
#
_cell.length_a   1.000
_cell.length_b   1.000
_cell.length_c   1.000
_cell.angle_alpha   90.00
_cell.angle_beta   90.00
_cell.angle_gamma   90.00
#
_symmetry.space_group_name_H-M   'P 1'
#
loop_
_entity.id
_entity.type
_entity.pdbx_description
1 polymer ?
#
loop_
_entity_poly.entity_id
_entity_poly.type
_entity_poly.pdbx_seq_one_letter_code
_entity_poly.pdbx_strand_id
1 'polypeptide(L)'
;SKNGRIALHPFFFNDTEHMTNPRHWLAINAAFWCCVYREAESKEEQIEALAGIRAIFYTAGALGVGEIKALIQEWWRTTYELHLIPAPNYSAATVHPTFH
;
A
#
# COMPACT_ATOMS: atom_id res chain seq x y z
N SER A 1 24.01 -20.22 -18.54
CA SER A 1 25.11 -19.24 -18.47
C SER A 1 26.09 -19.52 -19.60
N LYS A 2 26.25 -18.59 -20.55
CA LYS A 2 27.40 -18.54 -21.47
C LYS A 2 27.99 -17.13 -21.31
N ASN A 3 29.31 -17.03 -21.09
CA ASN A 3 30.07 -15.78 -20.91
C ASN A 3 29.80 -14.98 -19.62
N GLY A 4 29.45 -15.62 -18.51
CA GLY A 4 29.39 -14.95 -17.20
C GLY A 4 28.32 -13.85 -17.07
N ARG A 5 27.33 -13.83 -17.99
CA ARG A 5 26.19 -12.91 -17.94
C ARG A 5 24.91 -13.68 -17.67
N ILE A 6 24.08 -13.13 -16.79
CA ILE A 6 22.72 -13.60 -16.53
C ILE A 6 21.84 -13.10 -17.67
N ALA A 7 21.41 -14.01 -18.54
CA ALA A 7 20.39 -13.69 -19.52
C ALA A 7 19.03 -13.73 -18.82
N LEU A 8 18.39 -12.56 -18.66
CA LEU A 8 16.96 -12.49 -18.38
C LEU A 8 16.23 -12.93 -19.64
N HIS A 9 15.41 -13.97 -19.53
CA HIS A 9 14.50 -14.35 -20.59
C HIS A 9 13.57 -13.15 -20.85
N PRO A 10 13.38 -12.69 -22.10
CA PRO A 10 12.35 -11.71 -22.39
C PRO A 10 11.00 -12.42 -22.24
N PHE A 11 10.53 -12.49 -21.00
CA PHE A 11 9.15 -12.76 -20.69
C PHE A 11 8.42 -11.45 -20.94
N PHE A 12 7.75 -11.34 -22.08
CA PHE A 12 6.75 -10.29 -22.27
C PHE A 12 5.62 -10.60 -21.29
N PHE A 13 5.69 -10.01 -20.11
CA PHE A 13 4.66 -10.06 -19.09
C PHE A 13 3.54 -9.15 -19.58
N ASN A 14 2.40 -9.72 -19.97
CA ASN A 14 1.21 -8.92 -20.20
C ASN A 14 0.60 -8.59 -18.83
N ASP A 15 1.02 -7.50 -18.21
CA ASP A 15 0.52 -7.05 -16.89
C ASP A 15 -1.02 -6.96 -16.83
N THR A 16 -1.68 -6.77 -17.97
CA THR A 16 -3.16 -6.69 -18.03
C THR A 16 -3.85 -8.01 -17.67
N GLU A 17 -3.21 -9.17 -17.84
CA GLU A 17 -3.81 -10.45 -17.44
C GLU A 17 -3.89 -10.56 -15.91
N HIS A 18 -2.90 -10.01 -15.18
CA HIS A 18 -2.94 -9.92 -13.73
C HIS A 18 -3.85 -8.80 -13.20
N MET A 19 -4.17 -7.79 -14.02
CA MET A 19 -5.23 -6.82 -13.72
C MET A 19 -6.63 -7.45 -13.71
N THR A 20 -6.81 -8.64 -14.30
CA THR A 20 -8.08 -9.39 -14.20
C THR A 20 -8.21 -10.24 -12.94
N ASN A 21 -7.10 -10.47 -12.22
CA ASN A 21 -7.10 -11.21 -10.96
C ASN A 21 -7.23 -10.23 -9.78
N PRO A 22 -8.38 -10.21 -9.07
CA PRO A 22 -8.60 -9.25 -7.98
C PRO A 22 -7.55 -9.33 -6.86
N ARG A 23 -6.95 -10.50 -6.63
CA ARG A 23 -5.87 -10.64 -5.63
C ARG A 23 -4.62 -9.87 -6.02
N HIS A 24 -4.16 -10.07 -7.26
CA HIS A 24 -2.94 -9.42 -7.74
C HIS A 24 -3.15 -7.93 -7.88
N TRP A 25 -4.33 -7.52 -8.36
CA TRP A 25 -4.74 -6.12 -8.40
C TRP A 25 -4.66 -5.47 -7.01
N LEU A 26 -5.26 -6.10 -5.99
CA LEU A 26 -5.22 -5.59 -4.62
C LEU A 26 -3.80 -5.56 -4.04
N ALA A 27 -2.98 -6.56 -4.32
CA ALA A 27 -1.59 -6.60 -3.89
C ALA A 27 -0.77 -5.43 -4.47
N ILE A 28 -0.92 -5.18 -5.78
CA ILE A 28 -0.24 -4.09 -6.48
C ILE A 28 -0.71 -2.74 -5.92
N ASN A 29 -2.02 -2.55 -5.71
CA ASN A 29 -2.54 -1.31 -5.13
C ASN A 29 -2.04 -1.10 -3.69
N ALA A 30 -1.96 -2.16 -2.87
CA ALA A 30 -1.40 -2.07 -1.53
C ALA A 30 0.07 -1.62 -1.57
N ALA A 31 0.89 -2.24 -2.43
CA ALA A 31 2.29 -1.89 -2.60
C ALA A 31 2.46 -0.45 -3.13
N PHE A 32 1.65 -0.05 -4.10
CA PHE A 32 1.63 1.31 -4.65
C PHE A 32 1.41 2.34 -3.55
N TRP A 33 0.34 2.21 -2.76
CA TRP A 33 0.05 3.18 -1.70
C TRP A 33 1.09 3.20 -0.57
N CYS A 34 1.73 2.05 -0.27
CA CYS A 34 2.87 2.02 0.65
C CYS A 34 4.08 2.80 0.10
N CYS A 35 4.30 2.79 -1.22
CA CYS A 35 5.32 3.62 -1.87
C CYS A 35 4.94 5.10 -1.83
N VAL A 36 3.69 5.45 -2.15
CA VAL A 36 3.21 6.84 -2.06
C VAL A 36 3.40 7.39 -0.64
N TYR A 37 3.10 6.61 0.41
CA TYR A 37 3.34 7.03 1.79
C TYR A 37 4.82 7.30 2.09
N ARG A 38 5.72 6.42 1.61
CA ARG A 38 7.17 6.56 1.78
C ARG A 38 7.74 7.77 1.06
N GLU A 39 7.18 8.11 -0.10
CA GLU A 39 7.66 9.17 -1.00
C GLU A 39 6.98 10.52 -0.75
N ALA A 40 5.94 10.55 0.09
CA ALA A 40 5.24 11.77 0.46
C ALA A 40 6.19 12.79 1.12
N GLU A 41 6.17 14.02 0.62
CA GLU A 41 6.98 15.14 1.10
C GLU A 41 6.21 16.01 2.10
N SER A 42 4.89 15.90 2.12
CA SER A 42 4.02 16.64 3.06
C SER A 42 3.19 15.72 3.97
N LYS A 43 2.70 16.29 5.07
CA LYS A 43 1.83 15.59 6.01
C LYS A 43 0.48 15.26 5.36
N GLU A 44 -0.02 16.15 4.53
CA GLU A 44 -1.26 15.98 3.78
C GLU A 44 -1.16 14.82 2.79
N GLU A 45 -0.04 14.70 2.07
CA GLU A 45 0.25 13.56 1.19
C GLU A 45 0.35 12.24 1.97
N GLN A 46 1.00 12.25 3.14
CA GLN A 46 1.05 11.08 4.02
C GLN A 46 -0.35 10.67 4.49
N ILE A 47 -1.21 11.63 4.84
CA ILE A 47 -2.59 11.37 5.25
C ILE A 47 -3.39 10.75 4.10
N GLU A 48 -3.28 11.29 2.88
CA GLU A 48 -3.94 10.75 1.70
C GLU A 48 -3.45 9.33 1.38
N ALA A 49 -2.13 9.10 1.46
CA ALA A 49 -1.56 7.78 1.24
C ALA A 49 -2.08 6.76 2.27
N LEU A 50 -2.15 7.13 3.55
CA LEU A 50 -2.74 6.29 4.59
C LEU A 50 -4.23 6.02 4.33
N ALA A 51 -4.99 6.98 3.80
CA ALA A 51 -6.37 6.78 3.39
C ALA A 51 -6.47 5.75 2.26
N GLY A 52 -5.58 5.82 1.27
CA GLY A 52 -5.44 4.82 0.20
C GLY A 52 -5.16 3.42 0.74
N ILE A 53 -4.18 3.28 1.63
CA ILE A 53 -3.85 1.98 2.28
C ILE A 53 -5.07 1.42 3.03
N ARG A 54 -5.80 2.27 3.77
CA ARG A 54 -7.04 1.87 4.47
C ARG A 54 -8.11 1.41 3.51
N ALA A 55 -8.31 2.10 2.40
CA ALA A 55 -9.29 1.72 1.38
C ALA A 55 -8.99 0.32 0.83
N ILE A 56 -7.72 0.01 0.55
CA ILE A 56 -7.32 -1.33 0.11
C ILE A 56 -7.50 -2.37 1.21
N PHE A 57 -7.20 -2.05 2.48
CA PHE A 57 -7.42 -2.95 3.61
C PHE A 57 -8.89 -3.39 3.74
N TYR A 58 -9.84 -2.45 3.67
CA TYR A 58 -11.26 -2.77 3.76
C TYR A 58 -11.76 -3.48 2.50
N THR A 59 -11.29 -3.08 1.32
CA THR A 59 -11.64 -3.74 0.06
C THR A 59 -11.19 -5.19 0.04
N ALA A 60 -9.95 -5.47 0.47
CA ALA A 60 -9.43 -6.83 0.60
C ALA A 60 -10.27 -7.68 1.58
N GLY A 61 -10.69 -7.09 2.70
CA GLY A 61 -11.60 -7.73 3.63
C GLY A 61 -12.97 -8.07 3.02
N ALA A 62 -13.57 -7.12 2.29
CA ALA A 62 -14.87 -7.31 1.65
C ALA A 62 -14.85 -8.37 0.54
N LEU A 63 -13.72 -8.50 -0.17
CA LEU A 63 -13.53 -9.47 -1.25
C LEU A 63 -13.04 -10.85 -0.76
N GLY A 64 -12.86 -11.05 0.55
CA GLY A 64 -12.38 -12.31 1.11
C GLY A 64 -10.91 -12.60 0.83
N VAL A 65 -10.12 -11.58 0.50
CA VAL A 65 -8.69 -11.68 0.20
C VAL A 65 -7.88 -11.48 1.49
N GLY A 66 -7.89 -12.50 2.35
CA GLY A 66 -7.33 -12.45 3.70
C GLY A 66 -5.83 -12.18 3.74
N GLU A 67 -5.08 -12.68 2.76
CA GLU A 67 -3.63 -12.51 2.67
C GLU A 67 -3.21 -11.05 2.45
N ILE A 68 -3.95 -10.29 1.64
CA ILE A 68 -3.66 -8.87 1.39
C ILE A 68 -4.03 -8.04 2.61
N LYS A 69 -5.15 -8.38 3.26
CA LYS A 69 -5.53 -7.77 4.54
C LYS A 69 -4.45 -7.99 5.61
N ALA A 70 -3.94 -9.21 5.75
CA ALA A 70 -2.86 -9.53 6.68
C ALA A 70 -1.55 -8.80 6.36
N LEU A 71 -1.20 -8.70 5.07
CA LEU A 71 -0.02 -7.95 4.62
C LEU A 71 -0.12 -6.47 4.99
N ILE A 72 -1.26 -5.83 4.73
CA ILE A 72 -1.46 -4.42 5.09
C ILE A 72 -1.45 -4.25 6.62
N GLN A 73 -2.03 -5.19 7.37
CA GLN A 73 -2.01 -5.15 8.83
C GLN A 73 -0.58 -5.24 9.39
N GLU A 74 0.26 -6.08 8.81
CA GLU A 74 1.67 -6.18 9.21
C GLU A 74 2.47 -4.93 8.82
N TRP A 75 2.24 -4.38 7.63
CA TRP A 75 2.82 -3.10 7.24
C TRP A 75 2.43 -2.01 8.26
N TRP A 76 1.15 -1.90 8.59
CA TRP A 76 0.63 -0.92 9.55
C TRP A 76 1.26 -1.05 10.93
N ARG A 77 1.43 -2.28 11.42
CA ARG A 77 2.06 -2.55 12.72
C ARG A 77 3.54 -2.19 12.72
N THR A 78 4.24 -2.51 11.64
CA THR A 78 5.70 -2.31 11.53
C THR A 78 6.08 -0.86 11.26
N THR A 79 5.18 -0.06 10.67
CA THR A 79 5.38 1.37 10.40
C THR A 79 4.73 2.29 11.43
N TYR A 80 4.22 1.76 12.55
CA TYR A 80 3.50 2.53 13.58
C TYR A 80 4.26 3.77 14.04
N GLU A 81 5.56 3.66 14.30
CA GLU A 81 6.41 4.77 14.76
C GLU A 81 6.49 5.93 13.74
N LEU A 82 6.14 5.69 12.47
CA LEU A 82 6.16 6.71 11.42
C LEU A 82 4.83 7.48 11.35
N HIS A 83 3.70 6.77 11.36
CA HIS A 83 2.38 7.40 11.18
C HIS A 83 1.65 7.69 12.49
N LEU A 84 2.01 7.01 13.59
CA LEU A 84 1.40 7.16 14.93
C LEU A 84 -0.12 6.92 14.96
N ILE A 85 -0.62 6.02 14.11
CA ILE A 85 -2.05 5.65 14.03
C ILE A 85 -2.22 4.20 14.47
N PRO A 86 -2.97 3.91 15.55
CA PRO A 86 -2.97 2.59 16.17
C PRO A 86 -3.63 1.49 15.32
N ALA A 87 -4.56 1.85 14.43
CA ALA A 87 -5.21 0.89 13.55
C ALA A 87 -5.82 1.54 12.28
N PRO A 88 -6.08 0.76 11.21
CA PRO A 88 -6.65 1.25 9.95
C PRO A 88 -8.07 1.86 10.04
N ASN A 89 -8.76 1.78 11.18
CA ASN A 89 -10.05 2.44 11.41
C ASN A 89 -9.92 3.84 12.03
N TYR A 90 -8.71 4.27 12.39
CA TYR A 90 -8.44 5.63 12.84
C TYR A 90 -7.92 6.50 11.68
N SER A 91 -8.05 7.82 11.83
CA SER A 91 -7.54 8.80 10.87
C SER A 91 -6.67 9.83 11.59
N ALA A 92 -5.60 10.27 10.95
CA ALA A 92 -4.87 11.44 11.40
C ALA A 92 -5.70 12.69 11.08
N ALA A 93 -6.08 13.45 12.11
CA ALA A 93 -6.73 14.73 11.95
C ALA A 93 -5.66 15.84 11.84
N THR A 94 -5.83 16.75 10.90
CA THR A 94 -5.10 18.02 10.91
C THR A 94 -5.77 18.94 11.93
N VAL A 95 -5.08 19.24 13.03
CA VAL A 95 -5.55 20.26 13.99
C VAL A 95 -5.00 21.60 13.52
N HIS A 96 -5.86 22.46 12.99
CA HIS A 96 -5.50 23.85 12.74
C HIS A 96 -5.49 24.60 14.07
N PRO A 97 -4.39 25.29 14.45
CA PRO A 97 -4.36 26.07 15.68
C PRO A 97 -5.41 27.18 15.57
N THR A 98 -6.35 27.20 16.51
CA THR A 98 -7.31 28.29 16.66
C THR A 98 -6.64 29.35 17.53
N PHE A 99 -6.22 30.45 16.94
CA PHE A 99 -5.75 31.61 17.71
C PHE A 99 -6.98 32.39 18.19
N HIS A 100 -7.12 32.53 19.51
CA HIS A 100 -8.12 33.37 20.16
C HIS A 100 -7.50 34.70 20.59
#